data_AF-A0A496USK4-F1
#
_entry.id   AF-A0A496USK4-F1
#
_cell.length_a   1.000
_cell.length_b   1.000
_cell.length_c   1.000
_cell.angle_alpha   90.00
_cell.angle_beta   90.00
_cell.angle_gamma   90.00
#
_symmetry.space_group_name_H-M   'P 1'
#
loop_
_entity.id
_entity.type
_entity.pdbx_description
1 polymer ?
#
loop_
_entity_poly.entity_id
_entity_poly.type
_entity_poly.pdbx_seq_one_letter_code
_entity_poly.pdbx_strand_id
1 'polypeptide(L)'
;MRLFLAGLLIVLVSATALAAPHHGDPFVLEQPDGSPVEVRVWGDEFYQRVEDLDGYTLVRDLRTGIICYAELTADGQRFVSTGVVVGHAPPVGVRRSLKLPATARAAAAWKVRNEFLAEEAQFHLNKSRDPEPSNQGEVLGLTLIIDFSDQPWSVPAASFDDYLNLEGYSGYGNNGSVRDYFFDVSGGVLTYTNWVPSAYLRAPYPKSYYEDPSVQYGQRARQLVIWALNELNSQGHDFSQYDANGDGYMDAINVFYAGTPSGGWSVGLWPHSSVVTWGADGVLAYKYQITNIGSSLRLGTFCHENGHMIMFWPDLYDYGYESNGVGRFCLMCNSGPGTDPVRPCAYLRAEAGWEIPVDLTGLQTDLMISHVDMNIFKIPYPGVPNEFYLVENRQRSGRDASLPDAGMAIWHIDTDGSNNNEQQTPGLHYLVTLVQADGRWDLENDVNQGDATDLWKEPTYVEFNPTTMPPATWWDGHDAPIYIDQTSRAEVEMTFNYREGVGTMGVTV
;
A
#
# COMPACT_ATOMS: atom_id res chain seq x y z
N MET A 1 -46.35 15.07 -7.24
CA MET A 1 -45.34 15.53 -6.27
C MET A 1 -45.22 14.47 -5.17
N ARG A 2 -44.46 13.41 -5.44
CA ARG A 2 -44.10 12.38 -4.45
C ARG A 2 -42.58 12.35 -4.43
N LEU A 3 -42.01 12.86 -3.35
CA LEU A 3 -40.58 12.83 -3.07
C LEU A 3 -40.18 11.36 -2.85
N PHE A 4 -39.31 10.84 -3.71
CA PHE A 4 -38.54 9.64 -3.43
C PHE A 4 -37.35 10.06 -2.55
N LEU A 5 -37.35 9.63 -1.30
CA LEU A 5 -36.12 9.58 -0.51
C LEU A 5 -35.30 8.40 -1.05
N ALA A 6 -34.22 8.69 -1.75
CA ALA A 6 -33.15 7.73 -1.96
C ALA A 6 -32.40 7.59 -0.63
N GLY A 7 -32.55 6.45 0.03
CA GLY A 7 -31.72 6.09 1.17
C GLY A 7 -30.35 5.66 0.64
N LEU A 8 -29.33 6.47 0.92
CA LEU A 8 -27.93 6.13 0.70
C LEU A 8 -27.59 5.00 1.69
N LEU A 9 -27.47 3.77 1.19
CA LEU A 9 -26.94 2.66 1.96
C LEU A 9 -25.42 2.84 1.99
N ILE A 10 -24.90 3.49 3.04
CA ILE A 10 -23.46 3.58 3.28
C ILE A 10 -23.00 2.18 3.68
N VAL A 11 -22.34 1.48 2.76
CA VAL A 11 -21.64 0.23 3.04
C VAL A 11 -20.44 0.59 3.92
N LEU A 12 -20.47 0.12 5.16
CA LEU A 12 -19.38 0.27 6.14
C LEU A 12 -18.24 -0.68 5.75
N VAL A 13 -17.23 -0.16 5.04
CA VAL A 13 -15.96 -0.87 4.85
C VAL A 13 -14.99 -0.35 5.91
N SER A 14 -14.79 -1.12 6.98
CA SER A 14 -13.65 -0.89 7.87
C SER A 14 -12.40 -1.37 7.14
N ALA A 15 -11.64 -0.44 6.55
CA ALA A 15 -10.32 -0.72 6.01
C ALA A 15 -9.36 -0.97 7.19
N THR A 16 -9.10 -2.25 7.47
CA THR A 16 -8.01 -2.68 8.34
C THR A 16 -6.72 -2.40 7.58
N ALA A 17 -5.94 -1.45 8.09
CA ALA A 17 -4.70 -1.02 7.48
C ALA A 17 -3.63 -2.08 7.73
N LEU A 18 -2.85 -2.40 6.70
CA LEU A 18 -1.81 -3.42 6.74
C LEU A 18 -0.46 -2.83 6.36
N ALA A 19 0.62 -3.52 6.69
CA ALA A 19 1.95 -3.06 6.38
C ALA A 19 2.25 -3.26 4.89
N ALA A 20 2.90 -2.27 4.27
CA ALA A 20 3.35 -2.34 2.89
C ALA A 20 4.18 -3.61 2.62
N PRO A 21 3.89 -4.37 1.55
CA PRO A 21 4.65 -5.56 1.23
C PRO A 21 6.07 -5.22 0.77
N HIS A 22 7.02 -6.05 1.16
CA HIS A 22 8.37 -6.05 0.64
C HIS A 22 8.45 -6.81 -0.68
N HIS A 23 9.24 -6.31 -1.63
CA HIS A 23 9.38 -6.91 -2.98
C HIS A 23 10.83 -7.27 -3.32
N GLY A 24 11.52 -7.91 -2.38
CA GLY A 24 12.94 -8.26 -2.48
C GLY A 24 13.87 -7.16 -2.00
N ASP A 25 13.36 -6.28 -1.14
CA ASP A 25 14.09 -5.15 -0.56
C ASP A 25 15.24 -5.65 0.33
N PRO A 26 16.40 -4.97 0.30
CA PRO A 26 17.50 -5.31 1.19
C PRO A 26 17.10 -5.04 2.64
N PHE A 27 17.38 -6.00 3.50
CA PHE A 27 17.13 -5.92 4.94
C PHE A 27 18.29 -6.52 5.71
N VAL A 28 18.42 -6.16 6.98
CA VAL A 28 19.42 -6.74 7.89
C VAL A 28 18.69 -7.46 9.01
N LEU A 29 18.88 -8.77 9.08
CA LEU A 29 18.43 -9.59 10.19
C LEU A 29 19.58 -9.83 11.17
N GLU A 30 19.25 -10.05 12.43
CA GLU A 30 20.25 -10.39 13.46
C GLU A 30 20.24 -11.89 13.76
N GLN A 31 21.44 -12.45 13.89
CA GLN A 31 21.65 -13.76 14.51
C GLN A 31 21.45 -13.67 16.03
N PRO A 32 21.26 -14.80 16.74
CA PRO A 32 21.15 -14.82 18.20
C PRO A 32 22.35 -14.22 18.95
N ASP A 33 23.52 -14.13 18.32
CA ASP A 33 24.72 -13.51 18.88
C ASP A 33 24.86 -12.01 18.55
N GLY A 34 23.86 -11.43 17.87
CA GLY A 34 23.85 -10.03 17.43
C GLY A 34 24.60 -9.77 16.12
N SER A 35 25.18 -10.79 15.48
CA SER A 35 25.83 -10.59 14.18
C SER A 35 24.79 -10.33 13.07
N PRO A 36 25.06 -9.38 12.15
CA PRO A 36 24.12 -9.03 11.09
C PRO A 36 24.15 -10.04 9.94
N VAL A 37 23.01 -10.22 9.29
CA VAL A 37 22.82 -11.00 8.06
C VAL A 37 22.09 -10.12 7.05
N GLU A 38 22.77 -9.80 5.96
CA GLU A 38 22.14 -9.10 4.83
C GLU A 38 21.27 -10.07 4.04
N VAL A 39 20.00 -9.69 3.86
CA VAL A 39 18.98 -10.52 3.21
C VAL A 39 18.14 -9.68 2.26
N ARG A 40 17.33 -10.36 1.47
CA ARG A 40 16.18 -9.79 0.76
C ARG A 40 14.90 -10.32 1.39
N VAL A 41 13.91 -9.45 1.53
CA VAL A 41 12.60 -9.81 2.12
C VAL A 41 11.51 -9.67 1.07
N TRP A 42 10.58 -10.62 1.05
CA TRP A 42 9.36 -10.59 0.25
C TRP A 42 8.15 -10.81 1.16
N GLY A 43 7.10 -10.02 0.98
CA GLY A 43 5.83 -10.15 1.70
C GLY A 43 5.48 -8.95 2.61
N ASP A 44 4.20 -8.85 2.98
CA ASP A 44 3.58 -8.00 4.03
C ASP A 44 3.71 -8.67 5.40
N GLU A 45 3.21 -8.05 6.49
CA GLU A 45 3.23 -8.44 7.92
C GLU A 45 2.52 -9.78 8.30
N PHE A 46 1.85 -10.46 7.37
CA PHE A 46 1.17 -11.73 7.61
C PHE A 46 1.89 -12.93 7.00
N TYR A 47 2.69 -12.73 5.95
CA TYR A 47 3.51 -13.79 5.38
C TYR A 47 4.78 -13.21 4.76
N GLN A 48 5.93 -13.81 5.09
CA GLN A 48 7.18 -13.45 4.44
C GLN A 48 7.96 -14.65 3.91
N ARG A 49 8.79 -14.34 2.94
CA ARG A 49 9.90 -15.16 2.48
C ARG A 49 11.16 -14.33 2.56
N VAL A 50 12.23 -14.90 3.07
CA VAL A 50 13.55 -14.26 3.18
C VAL A 50 14.53 -15.05 2.34
N GLU A 51 15.39 -14.39 1.59
CA GLU A 51 16.49 -15.01 0.85
C GLU A 51 17.81 -14.30 1.18
N ASP A 52 18.93 -15.00 1.05
CA ASP A 52 20.23 -14.34 1.01
C ASP A 52 20.39 -13.51 -0.28
N LEU A 53 21.49 -12.78 -0.40
CA LEU A 53 21.76 -11.95 -1.58
C LEU A 53 21.96 -12.77 -2.87
N ASP A 54 22.22 -14.07 -2.76
CA ASP A 54 22.36 -15.02 -3.87
C ASP A 54 21.03 -15.69 -4.28
N GLY A 55 19.95 -15.40 -3.55
CA GLY A 55 18.60 -15.87 -3.81
C GLY A 55 18.25 -17.23 -3.19
N TYR A 56 18.99 -17.70 -2.19
CA TYR A 56 18.62 -18.90 -1.44
C TYR A 56 17.68 -18.56 -0.29
N THR A 57 16.54 -19.25 -0.23
CA THR A 57 15.56 -19.05 0.85
C THR A 57 16.15 -19.44 2.20
N LEU A 58 15.88 -18.60 3.20
CA LEU A 58 16.38 -18.72 4.57
C LEU A 58 15.22 -18.97 5.55
N VAL A 59 15.54 -19.61 6.68
CA VAL A 59 14.61 -19.83 7.79
C VAL A 59 15.37 -19.83 9.10
N ARG A 60 14.73 -19.38 10.19
CA ARG A 60 15.29 -19.57 11.55
C ARG A 60 15.14 -21.02 11.99
N ASP A 61 16.25 -21.62 12.41
CA ASP A 61 16.25 -22.95 13.00
C ASP A 61 15.46 -22.93 14.33
N LEU A 62 14.38 -23.71 14.42
CA LEU A 62 13.44 -23.65 15.55
C LEU A 62 14.08 -23.98 16.91
N ARG A 63 15.22 -24.67 16.93
CA ARG A 63 15.90 -25.05 18.18
C ARG A 63 16.93 -24.01 18.60
N THR A 64 17.61 -23.38 17.66
CA THR A 64 18.75 -22.50 17.94
C THR A 64 18.49 -21.03 17.67
N GLY A 65 17.45 -20.69 16.91
CA GLY A 65 17.15 -19.34 16.45
C GLY A 65 18.08 -18.83 15.33
N ILE A 66 19.10 -19.61 14.95
CA ILE A 66 20.09 -19.25 13.94
C ILE A 66 19.44 -19.26 12.55
N ILE A 67 19.78 -18.28 11.72
CA ILE A 67 19.33 -18.18 10.34
C ILE A 67 20.11 -19.17 9.48
N CYS A 68 19.41 -20.13 8.88
CA CYS A 68 19.94 -21.21 8.08
C CYS A 68 19.31 -21.24 6.68
N TYR A 69 19.96 -21.92 5.74
CA TYR A 69 19.35 -22.27 4.46
C TYR A 69 18.09 -23.12 4.68
N ALA A 70 17.04 -22.81 3.94
CA ALA A 70 15.75 -23.50 4.01
C ALA A 70 15.62 -24.58 2.93
N GLU A 71 14.92 -25.65 3.28
CA GLU A 71 14.36 -26.61 2.35
C GLU A 71 12.86 -26.79 2.61
N LEU A 72 12.15 -27.46 1.71
CA LEU A 72 10.74 -27.77 1.92
C LEU A 72 10.60 -29.07 2.71
N THR A 73 9.56 -29.13 3.55
CA THR A 73 9.05 -30.40 4.07
C THR A 73 8.66 -31.35 2.92
N ALA A 74 8.57 -32.65 3.21
CA ALA A 74 8.23 -33.66 2.20
C ALA A 74 6.87 -33.43 1.51
N ASP A 75 5.92 -32.79 2.21
CA ASP A 75 4.60 -32.38 1.68
C ASP A 75 4.63 -31.03 0.95
N GLY A 76 5.76 -30.34 0.93
CA GLY A 76 5.94 -29.03 0.31
C GLY A 76 5.28 -27.87 1.04
N GLN A 77 4.68 -28.09 2.23
CA GLN A 77 3.80 -27.12 2.88
C GLN A 77 4.53 -26.13 3.82
N ARG A 78 5.79 -26.40 4.19
CA ARG A 78 6.55 -25.54 5.12
C ARG A 78 8.03 -25.48 4.75
N PHE A 79 8.67 -24.40 5.15
CA PHE A 79 10.13 -24.32 5.20
C PHE A 79 10.65 -25.02 6.46
N VAL A 80 11.76 -25.73 6.32
CA VAL A 80 12.52 -26.31 7.44
C VAL A 80 14.00 -25.98 7.29
N SER A 81 14.66 -25.81 8.42
CA SER A 81 16.10 -25.54 8.49
C SER A 81 16.89 -26.75 8.00
N THR A 82 17.83 -26.51 7.08
CA THR A 82 18.85 -27.50 6.68
C THR A 82 19.95 -27.66 7.74
N GLY A 83 19.96 -26.81 8.76
CA GLY A 83 21.02 -26.73 9.78
C GLY A 83 22.32 -26.06 9.30
N VAL A 84 22.42 -25.68 8.02
CA VAL A 84 23.57 -24.95 7.48
C VAL A 84 23.32 -23.45 7.59
N VAL A 85 24.17 -22.78 8.37
CA VAL A 85 24.08 -21.34 8.66
C VAL A 85 24.33 -20.53 7.39
N VAL A 86 23.55 -19.47 7.20
CA VAL A 86 23.74 -18.50 6.11
C VAL A 86 25.17 -17.94 6.12
N GLY A 87 25.77 -17.76 4.93
CA GLY A 87 27.16 -17.35 4.76
C GLY A 87 28.16 -18.52 4.69
N HIS A 88 27.75 -19.74 5.03
CA HIS A 88 28.48 -20.95 4.64
C HIS A 88 28.08 -21.42 3.24
N ALA A 89 28.81 -22.39 2.68
CA ALA A 89 28.44 -22.97 1.40
C ALA A 89 27.03 -23.58 1.48
N PRO A 90 26.09 -23.21 0.58
CA PRO A 90 24.73 -23.71 0.62
C PRO A 90 24.69 -25.23 0.41
N PRO A 91 23.77 -25.96 1.07
CA PRO A 91 23.66 -27.40 0.92
C PRO A 91 23.43 -27.82 -0.53
N VAL A 92 24.04 -28.94 -0.93
CA VAL A 92 23.87 -29.51 -2.28
C VAL A 92 22.39 -29.84 -2.53
N GLY A 93 21.83 -29.32 -3.62
CA GLY A 93 20.46 -29.61 -4.03
C GLY A 93 19.40 -28.60 -3.56
N VAL A 94 19.76 -27.64 -2.70
CA VAL A 94 18.86 -26.53 -2.35
C VAL A 94 18.72 -25.60 -3.55
N ARG A 95 17.46 -25.30 -3.91
CA ARG A 95 17.13 -24.42 -5.04
C ARG A 95 17.06 -22.97 -4.58
N ARG A 96 17.48 -22.07 -5.47
CA ARG A 96 17.21 -20.63 -5.32
C ARG A 96 15.74 -20.34 -5.50
N SER A 97 15.29 -19.26 -4.90
CA SER A 97 13.93 -18.73 -4.93
C SER A 97 12.87 -19.77 -4.59
N LEU A 98 13.16 -20.59 -3.58
CA LEU A 98 12.25 -21.59 -3.07
C LEU A 98 11.02 -20.89 -2.47
N LYS A 99 9.83 -21.17 -3.02
CA LYS A 99 8.54 -20.67 -2.54
C LYS A 99 7.70 -21.83 -2.00
N LEU A 100 6.84 -21.54 -1.03
CA LEU A 100 5.72 -22.44 -0.72
C LEU A 100 4.71 -22.41 -1.88
N PRO A 101 3.91 -23.48 -2.08
CA PRO A 101 2.74 -23.43 -2.95
C PRO A 101 1.81 -22.27 -2.56
N ALA A 102 1.11 -21.67 -3.53
CA ALA A 102 0.24 -20.51 -3.29
C ALA A 102 -0.76 -20.75 -2.16
N THR A 103 -1.44 -21.90 -2.17
CA THR A 103 -2.39 -22.30 -1.11
C THR A 103 -1.78 -22.40 0.28
N ALA A 104 -0.49 -22.76 0.39
CA ALA A 104 0.22 -22.81 1.67
C ALA A 104 0.64 -21.42 2.15
N ARG A 105 1.00 -20.50 1.23
CA ARG A 105 1.25 -19.09 1.54
C ARG A 105 -0.02 -18.43 2.08
N ALA A 106 -1.12 -18.57 1.35
CA ALA A 106 -2.42 -18.03 1.74
C ALA A 106 -2.88 -18.55 3.10
N ALA A 107 -2.80 -19.87 3.33
CA ALA A 107 -3.18 -20.46 4.61
C ALA A 107 -2.33 -19.93 5.78
N ALA A 108 -1.03 -19.68 5.55
CA ALA A 108 -0.15 -19.09 6.57
C ALA A 108 -0.51 -17.62 6.85
N ALA A 109 -0.71 -16.82 5.80
CA ALA A 109 -1.10 -15.41 5.90
C ALA A 109 -2.43 -15.24 6.63
N TRP A 110 -3.47 -15.99 6.21
CA TRP A 110 -4.80 -15.92 6.80
C TRP A 110 -4.84 -16.29 8.28
N LYS A 111 -3.98 -17.22 8.71
CA LYS A 111 -3.90 -17.59 10.12
C LYS A 111 -3.46 -16.40 10.98
N VAL A 112 -2.35 -15.76 10.64
CA VAL A 112 -1.81 -14.62 11.39
C VAL A 112 -2.78 -13.43 11.33
N ARG A 113 -3.34 -13.18 10.15
CA ARG A 113 -4.31 -12.11 9.93
C ARG A 113 -5.57 -12.26 10.78
N ASN A 114 -6.19 -13.44 10.79
CA ASN A 114 -7.40 -13.66 11.56
C ASN A 114 -7.16 -13.52 13.08
N GLU A 115 -5.98 -13.92 13.56
CA GLU A 115 -5.58 -13.71 14.96
C GLU A 115 -5.43 -12.21 15.29
N PHE A 116 -4.81 -11.43 14.40
CA PHE A 116 -4.67 -9.98 14.54
C PHE A 116 -6.01 -9.24 14.50
N LEU A 117 -6.84 -9.52 13.48
CA LEU A 117 -8.15 -8.89 13.30
C LEU A 117 -9.13 -9.19 14.44
N ALA A 118 -9.07 -10.40 15.02
CA ALA A 118 -9.90 -10.77 16.16
C ALA A 118 -9.56 -9.93 17.43
N GLU A 119 -8.31 -9.49 17.56
CA GLU A 119 -7.90 -8.57 18.62
C GLU A 119 -8.38 -7.15 18.35
N GLU A 120 -8.18 -6.65 17.11
CA GLU A 120 -8.61 -5.31 16.72
C GLU A 120 -10.12 -5.12 16.82
N ALA A 121 -10.90 -6.16 16.51
CA ALA A 121 -12.36 -6.14 16.64
C ALA A 121 -12.84 -5.64 18.02
N GLN A 122 -12.07 -5.88 19.08
CA GLN A 122 -12.41 -5.42 20.43
C GLN A 122 -12.42 -3.88 20.57
N PHE A 123 -11.63 -3.19 19.76
CA PHE A 123 -11.54 -1.72 19.73
C PHE A 123 -12.67 -1.09 18.90
N HIS A 124 -13.31 -1.87 18.03
CA HIS A 124 -14.44 -1.43 17.20
C HIS A 124 -15.82 -1.65 17.86
N LEU A 125 -15.92 -2.49 18.91
CA LEU A 125 -17.20 -2.95 19.50
C LEU A 125 -18.20 -1.85 19.87
N ASN A 126 -17.75 -0.62 20.11
CA ASN A 126 -18.59 0.51 20.51
C ASN A 126 -18.54 1.70 19.55
N LYS A 127 -17.97 1.53 18.34
CA LYS A 127 -17.86 2.60 17.34
C LYS A 127 -18.87 2.40 16.22
N SER A 128 -19.54 3.48 15.82
CA SER A 128 -20.49 3.48 14.69
C SER A 128 -19.81 3.72 13.33
N ARG A 129 -18.61 4.31 13.33
CA ARG A 129 -17.74 4.52 12.17
C ARG A 129 -16.31 4.76 12.67
N ASP A 130 -15.31 4.50 11.83
CA ASP A 130 -13.97 5.06 12.03
C ASP A 130 -14.01 6.60 11.85
N PRO A 131 -13.18 7.37 12.59
CA PRO A 131 -12.95 8.78 12.28
C PRO A 131 -12.33 8.89 10.88
N GLU A 132 -12.70 9.94 10.16
CA GLU A 132 -12.20 10.19 8.80
C GLU A 132 -11.27 11.40 8.92
N PRO A 133 -9.94 11.24 8.77
CA PRO A 133 -8.98 12.32 8.79
C PRO A 133 -9.28 13.34 7.70
N SER A 134 -8.80 14.57 7.91
CA SER A 134 -8.67 15.49 6.80
C SER A 134 -7.67 14.94 5.79
N ASN A 135 -8.11 14.80 4.54
CA ASN A 135 -7.28 14.33 3.43
C ASN A 135 -7.03 15.42 2.38
N GLN A 136 -7.39 16.67 2.70
CA GLN A 136 -7.25 17.85 1.85
C GLN A 136 -6.83 19.07 2.69
N GLY A 137 -6.27 20.08 2.02
CA GLY A 137 -5.78 21.29 2.66
C GLY A 137 -4.50 21.06 3.46
N GLU A 138 -4.32 21.85 4.52
CA GLU A 138 -3.16 21.74 5.42
C GLU A 138 -3.48 20.74 6.53
N VAL A 139 -2.74 19.63 6.57
CA VAL A 139 -2.90 18.56 7.56
C VAL A 139 -1.60 18.39 8.31
N LEU A 140 -1.66 18.48 9.63
CA LEU A 140 -0.52 18.29 10.52
C LEU A 140 -0.67 16.96 11.24
N GLY A 141 0.26 16.03 11.01
CA GLY A 141 0.39 14.79 11.75
C GLY A 141 1.32 14.90 12.95
N LEU A 142 1.18 13.97 13.90
CA LEU A 142 2.14 13.76 14.98
C LEU A 142 3.11 12.65 14.60
N THR A 143 4.42 12.93 14.59
CA THR A 143 5.44 11.88 14.49
C THR A 143 6.18 11.71 15.80
N LEU A 144 6.08 10.51 16.37
CA LEU A 144 6.81 10.07 17.55
C LEU A 144 8.15 9.45 17.12
N ILE A 145 9.26 9.90 17.70
CA ILE A 145 10.58 9.25 17.55
C ILE A 145 11.02 8.66 18.89
N ILE A 146 11.20 7.34 18.94
CA ILE A 146 11.38 6.58 20.17
C ILE A 146 12.69 5.80 20.13
N ASP A 147 13.44 5.82 21.23
CA ASP A 147 14.61 4.97 21.44
C ASP A 147 14.55 4.20 22.76
N PHE A 148 15.51 3.28 22.96
CA PHE A 148 15.50 2.33 24.07
C PHE A 148 16.83 2.34 24.82
N SER A 149 16.85 1.82 26.04
CA SER A 149 18.07 1.76 26.87
C SER A 149 19.14 0.81 26.33
N ASP A 150 18.72 -0.27 25.66
CA ASP A 150 19.54 -1.28 24.97
C ASP A 150 19.71 -1.00 23.47
N GLN A 151 18.90 -0.10 22.90
CA GLN A 151 18.98 0.34 21.51
C GLN A 151 18.85 1.87 21.40
N PRO A 152 19.85 2.64 21.86
CA PRO A 152 19.87 4.08 21.67
C PRO A 152 20.10 4.38 20.18
N TRP A 153 19.38 5.37 19.64
CA TRP A 153 19.54 5.74 18.23
C TRP A 153 20.52 6.90 18.02
N SER A 154 21.03 7.02 16.79
CA SER A 154 22.08 7.99 16.44
C SER A 154 21.71 8.97 15.31
N VAL A 155 20.63 8.73 14.56
CA VAL A 155 20.13 9.72 13.59
C VAL A 155 19.63 10.95 14.35
N PRO A 156 20.06 12.17 13.99
CA PRO A 156 19.58 13.39 14.64
C PRO A 156 18.07 13.56 14.51
N ALA A 157 17.40 14.02 15.57
CA ALA A 157 15.96 14.28 15.54
C ALA A 157 15.55 15.24 14.39
N ALA A 158 16.37 16.26 14.11
CA ALA A 158 16.14 17.20 13.00
C ALA A 158 16.09 16.52 11.62
N SER A 159 16.72 15.37 11.43
CA SER A 159 16.66 14.62 10.17
C SER A 159 15.28 14.04 9.87
N PHE A 160 14.45 13.83 10.90
CA PHE A 160 13.06 13.43 10.70
C PHE A 160 12.21 14.61 10.25
N ASP A 161 12.42 15.78 10.83
CA ASP A 161 11.74 17.01 10.39
C ASP A 161 12.05 17.31 8.92
N ASP A 162 13.32 17.24 8.53
CA ASP A 162 13.71 17.40 7.11
C ASP A 162 13.06 16.32 6.22
N TYR A 163 13.13 15.05 6.61
CA TYR A 163 12.55 13.94 5.86
C TYR A 163 11.03 14.06 5.68
N LEU A 164 10.33 14.58 6.68
CA LEU A 164 8.87 14.68 6.67
C LEU A 164 8.38 15.96 6.00
N ASN A 165 9.09 17.08 6.18
CA ASN A 165 8.54 18.42 5.92
C ASN A 165 9.35 19.27 4.92
N LEU A 166 10.66 19.02 4.73
CA LEU A 166 11.49 19.90 3.94
C LEU A 166 11.16 19.80 2.45
N GLU A 167 10.77 20.93 1.86
CA GLU A 167 10.58 21.03 0.41
C GLU A 167 11.87 20.71 -0.35
N GLY A 168 11.77 19.78 -1.30
CA GLY A 168 12.91 19.34 -2.11
C GLY A 168 13.94 18.52 -1.32
N TYR A 169 13.52 17.87 -0.23
CA TYR A 169 14.40 16.98 0.54
C TYR A 169 15.06 15.93 -0.37
N SER A 170 16.35 15.69 -0.17
CA SER A 170 17.15 14.74 -0.98
C SER A 170 18.00 13.79 -0.14
N GLY A 171 17.82 13.79 1.18
CA GLY A 171 18.56 12.90 2.08
C GLY A 171 18.23 11.44 1.79
N TYR A 172 19.23 10.56 1.96
CA TYR A 172 19.16 9.12 1.64
C TYR A 172 18.75 8.78 0.20
N GLY A 173 18.85 9.75 -0.73
CA GLY A 173 18.46 9.56 -2.12
C GLY A 173 16.95 9.64 -2.37
N ASN A 174 16.17 10.14 -1.40
CA ASN A 174 14.74 10.35 -1.58
C ASN A 174 14.45 11.44 -2.62
N ASN A 175 13.36 11.25 -3.37
CA ASN A 175 12.81 12.25 -4.28
C ASN A 175 11.82 13.15 -3.53
N GLY A 176 12.32 14.10 -2.75
CA GLY A 176 11.49 14.95 -1.90
C GLY A 176 11.23 14.37 -0.50
N SER A 177 10.51 15.14 0.30
CA SER A 177 10.02 14.75 1.63
C SER A 177 8.68 14.01 1.52
N VAL A 178 8.19 13.50 2.65
CA VAL A 178 6.81 12.97 2.73
C VAL A 178 5.80 14.05 2.33
N ARG A 179 6.00 15.29 2.78
CA ARG A 179 5.21 16.45 2.35
C ARG A 179 5.22 16.59 0.83
N ASP A 180 6.39 16.59 0.20
CA ASP A 180 6.51 16.72 -1.26
C ASP A 180 5.77 15.59 -1.97
N TYR A 181 5.88 14.35 -1.47
CA TYR A 181 5.16 13.22 -2.05
C TYR A 181 3.65 13.45 -2.08
N PHE A 182 3.03 13.73 -0.93
CA PHE A 182 1.58 13.89 -0.84
C PHE A 182 1.10 15.17 -1.56
N PHE A 183 1.91 16.22 -1.58
CA PHE A 183 1.62 17.42 -2.36
C PHE A 183 1.62 17.12 -3.87
N ASP A 184 2.62 16.39 -4.35
CA ASP A 184 2.73 16.02 -5.77
C ASP A 184 1.59 15.09 -6.22
N VAL A 185 1.33 14.02 -5.47
CA VAL A 185 0.35 12.99 -5.88
C VAL A 185 -1.10 13.42 -5.73
N SER A 186 -1.35 14.51 -4.99
CA SER A 186 -2.67 15.14 -4.85
C SER A 186 -2.88 16.33 -5.78
N GLY A 187 -1.90 16.67 -6.63
CA GLY A 187 -1.98 17.87 -7.48
C GLY A 187 -2.03 19.18 -6.67
N GLY A 188 -1.47 19.18 -5.46
CA GLY A 188 -1.48 20.32 -4.54
C GLY A 188 -2.76 20.48 -3.73
N VAL A 189 -3.69 19.50 -3.76
CA VAL A 189 -4.90 19.50 -2.94
C VAL A 189 -4.59 19.24 -1.46
N LEU A 190 -3.51 18.50 -1.17
CA LEU A 190 -3.09 18.17 0.19
C LEU A 190 -1.66 18.65 0.47
N THR A 191 -1.49 19.42 1.54
CA THR A 191 -0.19 19.69 2.17
C THR A 191 -0.14 18.91 3.49
N TYR A 192 0.49 17.74 3.47
CA TYR A 192 0.65 16.91 4.66
C TYR A 192 2.02 17.13 5.31
N THR A 193 2.02 17.66 6.53
CA THR A 193 3.23 17.92 7.34
C THR A 193 3.17 17.16 8.66
N ASN A 194 4.28 17.08 9.37
CA ASN A 194 4.36 16.39 10.64
C ASN A 194 5.11 17.21 11.69
N TRP A 195 4.59 17.27 12.91
CA TRP A 195 5.39 17.71 14.04
C TRP A 195 6.28 16.56 14.53
N VAL A 196 7.53 16.89 14.85
CA VAL A 196 8.52 15.95 15.38
C VAL A 196 9.09 16.52 16.70
N PRO A 197 9.22 15.71 17.77
CA PRO A 197 9.87 16.18 18.98
C PRO A 197 11.37 16.46 18.74
N SER A 198 11.89 17.50 19.38
CA SER A 198 13.30 17.92 19.24
C SER A 198 14.33 16.91 19.76
N ALA A 199 13.88 15.88 20.49
CA ALA A 199 14.69 14.79 21.01
C ALA A 199 13.87 13.49 21.02
N TYR A 200 14.57 12.36 21.08
CA TYR A 200 13.95 11.05 21.23
C TYR A 200 13.20 10.92 22.56
N LEU A 201 12.04 10.28 22.49
CA LEU A 201 11.34 9.77 23.66
C LEU A 201 12.02 8.45 24.07
N ARG A 202 12.72 8.46 25.21
CA ARG A 202 13.37 7.25 25.74
C ARG A 202 12.35 6.36 26.42
N ALA A 203 12.04 5.21 25.81
CA ALA A 203 11.11 4.24 26.36
C ALA A 203 11.56 3.74 27.75
N PRO A 204 10.62 3.48 28.68
CA PRO A 204 10.92 3.09 30.06
C PRO A 204 11.47 1.68 30.18
N TYR A 205 11.25 0.83 29.17
CA TYR A 205 11.74 -0.54 29.11
C TYR A 205 12.71 -0.72 27.93
N PRO A 206 13.62 -1.71 28.00
CA PRO A 206 14.47 -2.06 26.86
C PRO A 206 13.62 -2.51 25.65
N LYS A 207 14.15 -2.41 24.43
CA LYS A 207 13.52 -2.87 23.20
C LYS A 207 13.12 -4.34 23.29
N SER A 208 13.93 -5.17 23.93
CA SER A 208 13.62 -6.58 24.18
C SER A 208 12.30 -6.82 24.93
N TYR A 209 11.82 -5.87 25.73
CA TYR A 209 10.51 -5.96 26.40
C TYR A 209 9.35 -5.78 25.43
N TYR A 210 9.50 -4.86 24.48
CA TYR A 210 8.50 -4.57 23.46
C TYR A 210 8.52 -5.61 22.33
N GLU A 211 9.62 -6.34 22.19
CA GLU A 211 9.81 -7.40 21.21
C GLU A 211 9.67 -8.82 21.78
N ASP A 212 9.06 -8.96 22.96
CA ASP A 212 8.84 -10.26 23.61
C ASP A 212 7.92 -11.16 22.76
N PRO A 213 8.43 -12.28 22.20
CA PRO A 213 7.66 -13.18 21.33
C PRO A 213 6.58 -13.97 22.07
N SER A 214 6.58 -13.96 23.40
CA SER A 214 5.52 -14.57 24.20
C SER A 214 4.27 -13.69 24.32
N VAL A 215 4.36 -12.44 23.89
CA VAL A 215 3.27 -11.48 23.90
C VAL A 215 2.66 -11.39 22.50
N GLN A 216 1.33 -11.33 22.46
CA GLN A 216 0.59 -11.22 21.21
C GLN A 216 1.04 -9.98 20.41
N TYR A 217 1.11 -10.13 19.09
CA TYR A 217 1.53 -9.09 18.17
C TYR A 217 0.68 -7.82 18.29
N GLY A 218 1.29 -6.65 18.12
CA GLY A 218 0.62 -5.35 18.25
C GLY A 218 0.38 -4.88 19.70
N GLN A 219 0.22 -5.80 20.68
CA GLN A 219 -0.07 -5.41 22.06
C GLN A 219 1.03 -4.51 22.68
N ARG A 220 2.31 -4.87 22.49
CA ARG A 220 3.45 -4.08 22.99
C ARG A 220 3.63 -2.78 22.22
N ALA A 221 3.36 -2.77 20.92
CA ALA A 221 3.40 -1.54 20.13
C ALA A 221 2.38 -0.52 20.64
N ARG A 222 1.11 -0.93 20.88
CA ARG A 222 0.09 -0.05 21.46
C ARG A 222 0.48 0.50 22.83
N GLN A 223 1.09 -0.33 23.69
CA GLN A 223 1.61 0.13 24.99
C GLN A 223 2.71 1.20 24.82
N LEU A 224 3.58 1.04 23.82
CA LEU A 224 4.63 2.00 23.52
C LEU A 224 4.05 3.33 23.03
N VAL A 225 3.07 3.29 22.12
CA VAL A 225 2.37 4.49 21.61
C VAL A 225 1.66 5.23 22.75
N ILE A 226 0.86 4.52 23.57
CA ILE A 226 0.17 5.12 24.72
C ILE A 226 1.16 5.77 25.69
N TRP A 227 2.29 5.12 25.96
CA TRP A 227 3.32 5.70 26.82
C TRP A 227 3.88 6.99 26.22
N ALA A 228 4.23 7.00 24.93
CA ALA A 228 4.80 8.16 24.26
C ALA A 228 3.83 9.36 24.23
N LEU A 229 2.53 9.11 23.97
CA LEU A 229 1.50 10.14 24.02
C LEU A 229 1.34 10.72 25.43
N ASN A 230 1.35 9.88 26.46
CA ASN A 230 1.30 10.34 27.85
C ASN A 230 2.54 11.14 28.26
N GLU A 231 3.72 10.75 27.78
CA GLU A 231 4.97 11.46 28.03
C GLU A 231 4.90 12.88 27.46
N LEU A 232 4.53 13.04 26.19
CA LEU A 232 4.34 14.35 25.56
C LEU A 232 3.26 15.19 26.25
N ASN A 233 2.13 14.60 26.62
CA ASN A 233 1.07 15.28 27.38
C ASN A 233 1.57 15.78 28.73
N SER A 234 2.39 14.99 29.45
CA SER A 234 2.98 15.42 30.72
C SER A 234 3.97 16.58 30.58
N GLN A 235 4.54 16.76 29.38
CA GLN A 235 5.42 17.87 29.02
C GLN A 235 4.64 19.11 28.52
N GLY A 236 3.30 19.04 28.47
CA GLY A 236 2.43 20.13 28.05
C GLY A 236 2.33 20.31 26.54
N HIS A 237 2.58 19.24 25.76
CA HIS A 237 2.34 19.25 24.33
C HIS A 237 0.84 19.33 24.03
N ASP A 238 0.45 20.25 23.14
CA ASP A 238 -0.95 20.47 22.75
C ASP A 238 -1.35 19.53 21.61
N PHE A 239 -2.28 18.62 21.86
CA PHE A 239 -2.74 17.66 20.85
C PHE A 239 -3.89 18.19 19.98
N SER A 240 -4.55 19.28 20.36
CA SER A 240 -5.69 19.83 19.62
C SER A 240 -5.34 20.30 18.20
N GLN A 241 -4.06 20.55 17.93
CA GLN A 241 -3.56 20.99 16.62
C GLN A 241 -3.57 19.90 15.53
N TYR A 242 -3.79 18.63 15.90
CA TYR A 242 -3.74 17.49 14.98
C TYR A 242 -5.13 17.06 14.47
N ASP A 243 -6.15 17.89 14.65
CA ASP A 243 -7.54 17.66 14.22
C ASP A 243 -7.92 18.76 13.22
N ALA A 244 -7.45 18.62 11.97
CA ALA A 244 -7.61 19.62 10.94
C ALA A 244 -9.06 19.77 10.46
N ASN A 245 -9.90 18.75 10.62
CA ASN A 245 -11.32 18.79 10.23
C ASN A 245 -12.29 19.00 11.41
N GLY A 246 -11.80 19.02 12.65
CA GLY A 246 -12.58 19.31 13.86
C GLY A 246 -13.52 18.18 14.27
N ASP A 247 -13.23 16.93 13.91
CA ASP A 247 -14.07 15.77 14.21
C ASP A 247 -13.83 15.17 15.61
N GLY A 248 -12.85 15.72 16.33
CA GLY A 248 -12.44 15.29 17.67
C GLY A 248 -11.42 14.14 17.66
N TYR A 249 -10.82 13.82 16.52
CA TYR A 249 -9.76 12.83 16.38
C TYR A 249 -8.50 13.42 15.77
N MET A 250 -7.36 12.87 16.15
CA MET A 250 -6.10 13.20 15.52
C MET A 250 -6.05 12.57 14.11
N ASP A 251 -5.76 13.36 13.09
CA ASP A 251 -5.73 12.95 11.69
C ASP A 251 -4.65 11.90 11.40
N ALA A 252 -3.48 12.05 12.02
CA ALA A 252 -2.31 11.23 11.73
C ALA A 252 -1.37 11.05 12.93
N ILE A 253 -1.00 9.80 13.21
CA ILE A 253 -0.02 9.42 14.24
C ILE A 253 0.98 8.44 13.64
N ASN A 254 2.22 8.90 13.46
CA ASN A 254 3.34 8.12 12.97
C ASN A 254 4.29 7.78 14.11
N VAL A 255 4.87 6.58 14.08
CA VAL A 255 5.82 6.14 15.11
C VAL A 255 7.06 5.57 14.46
N PHE A 256 8.19 6.24 14.70
CA PHE A 256 9.51 5.74 14.41
C PHE A 256 10.16 5.20 15.68
N TYR A 257 10.68 3.98 15.64
CA TYR A 257 11.46 3.43 16.75
C TYR A 257 12.87 2.99 16.34
N ALA A 258 13.80 3.08 17.29
CA ALA A 258 15.20 2.76 17.12
C ALA A 258 15.47 1.28 16.81
N GLY A 259 16.37 1.01 15.85
CA GLY A 259 16.83 -0.34 15.51
C GLY A 259 16.05 -1.01 14.38
N THR A 260 16.14 -2.33 14.34
CA THR A 260 15.42 -3.24 13.44
C THR A 260 14.70 -4.30 14.26
N PRO A 261 13.53 -4.82 13.83
CA PRO A 261 12.85 -5.91 14.52
C PRO A 261 13.77 -7.09 14.84
N SER A 262 13.87 -7.50 16.11
CA SER A 262 14.71 -8.64 16.53
C SER A 262 13.91 -9.92 16.84
N GLY A 263 12.65 -9.78 17.26
CA GLY A 263 11.77 -10.88 17.72
C GLY A 263 11.30 -11.84 16.63
N GLY A 264 11.71 -11.61 15.38
CA GLY A 264 11.17 -12.30 14.23
C GLY A 264 9.85 -11.69 13.76
N TRP A 265 9.14 -12.46 12.97
CA TRP A 265 8.05 -11.99 12.13
C TRP A 265 6.71 -11.90 12.86
N SER A 266 5.92 -10.84 12.59
CA SER A 266 4.66 -10.56 13.30
C SER A 266 4.81 -10.66 14.82
N VAL A 267 5.92 -10.15 15.34
CA VAL A 267 6.24 -10.15 16.77
C VAL A 267 6.59 -8.73 17.18
N GLY A 268 6.08 -8.33 18.34
CA GLY A 268 6.51 -7.12 19.02
C GLY A 268 6.31 -5.85 18.21
N LEU A 269 7.42 -5.19 17.85
CA LEU A 269 7.46 -3.91 17.14
C LEU A 269 7.61 -4.05 15.63
N TRP A 270 7.44 -5.24 15.05
CA TRP A 270 7.43 -5.40 13.58
C TRP A 270 6.54 -4.31 12.93
N PRO A 271 6.96 -3.64 11.83
CA PRO A 271 6.19 -2.54 11.26
C PRO A 271 4.75 -2.94 10.91
N HIS A 272 3.80 -2.08 11.27
CA HIS A 272 2.38 -2.24 10.98
C HIS A 272 1.62 -0.95 11.23
N SER A 273 0.36 -0.92 10.81
CA SER A 273 -0.65 -0.01 11.31
C SER A 273 -1.64 -0.70 12.23
N SER A 274 -2.19 0.03 13.20
CA SER A 274 -3.24 -0.49 14.08
C SER A 274 -4.02 0.66 14.71
N VAL A 275 -4.95 0.30 15.58
CA VAL A 275 -5.74 1.23 16.40
C VAL A 275 -5.26 1.30 17.83
N VAL A 276 -5.45 2.46 18.45
CA VAL A 276 -5.22 2.76 19.86
C VAL A 276 -6.40 3.57 20.41
N THR A 277 -6.57 3.58 21.73
CA THR A 277 -7.54 4.46 22.40
C THR A 277 -6.79 5.31 23.42
N TRP A 278 -6.69 6.60 23.14
CA TRP A 278 -6.08 7.59 24.02
C TRP A 278 -6.66 8.98 23.71
N GLY A 279 -6.61 9.94 24.64
CA GLY A 279 -7.08 11.29 24.38
C GLY A 279 -6.54 12.34 25.34
N ALA A 280 -6.38 13.56 24.83
CA ALA A 280 -6.01 14.78 25.55
C ALA A 280 -6.51 15.99 24.75
N ASP A 281 -6.58 17.15 25.37
CA ASP A 281 -6.86 18.44 24.70
C ASP A 281 -8.09 18.48 23.79
N GLY A 282 -9.09 17.64 24.07
CA GLY A 282 -10.35 17.57 23.31
C GLY A 282 -10.31 16.66 22.08
N VAL A 283 -9.18 16.00 21.80
CA VAL A 283 -9.01 15.08 20.67
C VAL A 283 -8.70 13.65 21.12
N LEU A 284 -8.99 12.68 20.26
CA LEU A 284 -8.73 11.25 20.47
C LEU A 284 -7.70 10.73 19.46
N ALA A 285 -6.72 9.98 19.95
CA ALA A 285 -5.88 9.14 19.11
C ALA A 285 -6.66 7.89 18.69
N TYR A 286 -6.52 7.48 17.42
CA TYR A 286 -7.15 6.26 16.91
C TYR A 286 -6.23 5.42 16.04
N LYS A 287 -6.10 5.70 14.75
CA LYS A 287 -5.18 4.97 13.87
C LYS A 287 -3.75 5.47 14.11
N TYR A 288 -2.80 4.55 14.08
CA TYR A 288 -1.38 4.86 14.04
C TYR A 288 -0.67 3.90 13.11
N GLN A 289 0.46 4.35 12.57
CA GLN A 289 1.46 3.46 11.99
C GLN A 289 2.70 3.42 12.89
N ILE A 290 3.40 2.30 12.86
CA ILE A 290 4.69 2.13 13.51
C ILE A 290 5.68 1.49 12.55
N THR A 291 6.87 2.08 12.46
CA THR A 291 7.95 1.60 11.62
C THR A 291 9.30 1.80 12.30
N ASN A 292 10.27 0.97 11.91
CA ASN A 292 11.62 1.06 12.42
C ASN A 292 12.41 2.12 11.66
N ILE A 293 13.34 2.82 12.32
CA ILE A 293 14.16 3.86 11.69
C ILE A 293 15.15 3.25 10.67
N GLY A 294 15.53 1.98 10.85
CA GLY A 294 16.46 1.28 9.95
C GLY A 294 17.79 2.03 9.80
N SER A 295 18.54 1.85 8.71
CA SER A 295 19.76 2.64 8.45
C SER A 295 19.51 3.91 7.61
N SER A 296 18.29 4.08 7.09
CA SER A 296 17.91 5.19 6.21
C SER A 296 16.40 5.42 6.26
N LEU A 297 15.98 6.68 6.29
CA LEU A 297 14.57 7.06 6.13
C LEU A 297 14.18 6.99 4.65
N ARG A 298 13.11 6.25 4.32
CA ARG A 298 12.67 5.97 2.95
C ARG A 298 11.17 6.20 2.82
N LEU A 299 10.78 6.88 1.73
CA LEU A 299 9.40 7.26 1.44
C LEU A 299 8.46 6.07 1.29
N GLY A 300 8.82 5.02 0.55
CA GLY A 300 7.90 3.98 0.06
C GLY A 300 6.93 3.40 1.10
N THR A 301 7.45 2.69 2.10
CA THR A 301 6.63 2.14 3.19
C THR A 301 5.90 3.24 3.94
N PHE A 302 6.59 4.33 4.31
CA PHE A 302 5.96 5.40 5.09
C PHE A 302 4.77 6.03 4.36
N CYS A 303 4.89 6.32 3.06
CA CYS A 303 3.85 6.87 2.22
C CYS A 303 2.68 5.89 2.04
N HIS A 304 2.96 4.59 1.90
CA HIS A 304 1.93 3.55 1.84
C HIS A 304 1.11 3.50 3.15
N GLU A 305 1.77 3.40 4.31
CA GLU A 305 1.09 3.41 5.61
C GLU A 305 0.26 4.68 5.83
N ASN A 306 0.78 5.83 5.37
CA ASN A 306 0.05 7.08 5.44
C ASN A 306 -1.14 7.08 4.47
N GLY A 307 -1.06 6.44 3.31
CA GLY A 307 -2.23 6.19 2.45
C GLY A 307 -3.39 5.54 3.20
N HIS A 308 -3.13 4.52 4.02
CA HIS A 308 -4.17 3.97 4.90
C HIS A 308 -4.65 4.94 5.98
N MET A 309 -3.70 5.65 6.60
CA MET A 309 -3.99 6.47 7.77
C MET A 309 -4.77 7.73 7.41
N ILE A 310 -4.34 8.49 6.41
CA ILE A 310 -4.93 9.78 6.03
C ILE A 310 -5.96 9.67 4.89
N MET A 311 -5.88 8.64 4.03
CA MET A 311 -6.81 8.49 2.89
C MET A 311 -7.79 7.32 3.01
N PHE A 312 -7.57 6.41 3.97
CA PHE A 312 -8.38 5.19 4.12
C PHE A 312 -8.35 4.28 2.90
N TRP A 313 -7.31 4.41 2.08
CA TRP A 313 -7.15 3.54 0.93
C TRP A 313 -7.01 2.09 1.37
N PRO A 314 -7.67 1.14 0.70
CA PRO A 314 -7.38 -0.27 0.88
C PRO A 314 -6.06 -0.61 0.22
N ASP A 315 -5.41 -1.67 0.68
CA ASP A 315 -4.38 -2.34 -0.10
C ASP A 315 -4.97 -2.87 -1.40
N LEU A 316 -4.19 -2.84 -2.47
CA LEU A 316 -4.53 -3.37 -3.79
C LEU A 316 -3.61 -4.54 -4.21
N TYR A 317 -2.84 -5.09 -3.28
CA TYR A 317 -2.20 -6.39 -3.44
C TYR A 317 -3.12 -7.51 -2.93
N ASP A 318 -2.84 -8.73 -3.36
CA ASP A 318 -3.57 -9.92 -2.92
C ASP A 318 -3.01 -10.44 -1.59
N TYR A 319 -3.89 -10.55 -0.59
CA TYR A 319 -3.52 -10.96 0.75
C TYR A 319 -3.17 -12.44 0.88
N GLY A 320 -3.62 -13.28 -0.06
CA GLY A 320 -3.30 -14.70 -0.08
C GLY A 320 -2.02 -15.03 -0.84
N TYR A 321 -1.46 -14.06 -1.58
CA TYR A 321 -0.27 -14.21 -2.42
C TYR A 321 -0.46 -15.21 -3.59
N GLU A 322 -1.68 -15.39 -4.08
CA GLU A 322 -1.99 -16.13 -5.30
C GLU A 322 -1.69 -15.30 -6.56
N SER A 323 -1.59 -13.97 -6.41
CA SER A 323 -1.41 -13.01 -7.49
C SER A 323 -0.58 -11.78 -7.06
N ASN A 324 -0.40 -10.83 -7.99
CA ASN A 324 0.35 -9.60 -7.77
C ASN A 324 -0.55 -8.34 -7.65
N GLY A 325 -1.88 -8.51 -7.52
CA GLY A 325 -2.84 -7.40 -7.44
C GLY A 325 -2.72 -6.46 -8.65
N VAL A 326 -2.66 -5.15 -8.42
CA VAL A 326 -2.40 -4.16 -9.49
C VAL A 326 -0.90 -3.93 -9.79
N GLY A 327 -0.01 -4.71 -9.16
CA GLY A 327 1.43 -4.65 -9.35
C GLY A 327 2.04 -3.28 -9.07
N ARG A 328 3.09 -2.94 -9.83
CA ARG A 328 3.87 -1.69 -9.69
C ARG A 328 3.14 -0.42 -10.11
N PHE A 329 1.86 -0.51 -10.51
CA PHE A 329 1.10 0.63 -11.01
C PHE A 329 0.38 1.43 -9.92
N CYS A 330 0.44 1.00 -8.65
CA CYS A 330 -0.17 1.72 -7.54
C CYS A 330 0.64 1.62 -6.25
N LEU A 331 0.79 2.74 -5.54
CA LEU A 331 1.38 2.83 -4.20
C LEU A 331 0.82 1.76 -3.24
N MET A 332 -0.50 1.57 -3.26
CA MET A 332 -1.21 0.67 -2.34
C MET A 332 -1.08 -0.81 -2.72
N CYS A 333 -0.32 -1.15 -3.75
CA CYS A 333 0.00 -2.53 -4.10
C CYS A 333 1.50 -2.77 -4.00
N ASN A 334 2.27 -1.96 -4.73
CA ASN A 334 3.72 -2.01 -4.74
C ASN A 334 4.23 -0.58 -4.88
N SER A 335 4.83 -0.08 -3.81
CA SER A 335 5.33 1.30 -3.78
C SER A 335 6.39 1.60 -4.85
N GLY A 336 7.04 0.60 -5.44
CA GLY A 336 8.19 0.81 -6.32
C GLY A 336 9.47 1.06 -5.51
N PRO A 337 10.40 1.89 -6.01
CA PRO A 337 11.61 2.23 -5.27
C PRO A 337 11.26 2.93 -3.96
N GLY A 338 11.80 2.44 -2.83
CA GLY A 338 11.54 3.04 -1.52
C GLY A 338 11.95 4.51 -1.38
N THR A 339 12.77 5.04 -2.30
CA THR A 339 13.19 6.45 -2.33
C THR A 339 12.35 7.33 -3.26
N ASP A 340 11.56 6.74 -4.14
CA ASP A 340 10.69 7.47 -5.06
C ASP A 340 9.47 6.60 -5.37
N PRO A 341 8.50 6.54 -4.44
CA PRO A 341 7.36 5.68 -4.63
C PRO A 341 6.46 6.15 -5.77
N VAL A 342 5.84 5.19 -6.44
CA VAL A 342 4.88 5.42 -7.52
C VAL A 342 3.63 6.11 -7.00
N ARG A 343 2.86 6.71 -7.91
CA ARG A 343 1.58 7.34 -7.55
C ARG A 343 0.52 6.29 -7.17
N PRO A 344 -0.46 6.63 -6.32
CA PRO A 344 -1.72 5.90 -6.23
C PRO A 344 -2.43 5.89 -7.60
N CYS A 345 -3.16 4.82 -7.92
CA CYS A 345 -3.92 4.72 -9.17
C CYS A 345 -5.10 5.69 -9.20
N ALA A 346 -5.65 5.93 -10.40
CA ALA A 346 -6.79 6.81 -10.64
C ALA A 346 -7.96 6.59 -9.66
N TYR A 347 -8.28 5.33 -9.33
CA TYR A 347 -9.37 5.01 -8.41
C TYR A 347 -9.15 5.63 -7.03
N LEU A 348 -8.00 5.38 -6.41
CA LEU A 348 -7.71 5.86 -5.06
C LEU A 348 -7.59 7.39 -5.00
N ARG A 349 -7.02 7.98 -6.05
CA ARG A 349 -6.94 9.42 -6.27
C ARG A 349 -8.33 10.08 -6.36
N ALA A 350 -9.25 9.47 -7.12
CA ALA A 350 -10.63 9.91 -7.21
C ALA A 350 -11.41 9.73 -5.91
N GLU A 351 -11.23 8.60 -5.21
CA GLU A 351 -11.88 8.33 -3.91
C GLU A 351 -11.42 9.32 -2.82
N ALA A 352 -10.15 9.75 -2.85
CA ALA A 352 -9.64 10.80 -1.96
C ALA A 352 -10.22 12.19 -2.29
N GLY A 353 -10.86 12.35 -3.45
CA GLY A 353 -11.39 13.62 -3.93
C GLY A 353 -10.30 14.58 -4.43
N TRP A 354 -9.09 14.09 -4.70
CA TRP A 354 -8.00 14.89 -5.24
C TRP A 354 -8.22 15.23 -6.72
N GLU A 355 -8.85 14.33 -7.45
CA GLU A 355 -9.26 14.51 -8.83
C GLU A 355 -10.71 14.11 -9.01
N ILE A 356 -11.44 14.90 -9.80
CA ILE A 356 -12.85 14.64 -10.10
C ILE A 356 -12.92 13.99 -11.49
N PRO A 357 -13.30 12.70 -11.60
CA PRO A 357 -13.41 12.05 -12.89
C PRO A 357 -14.47 12.70 -13.79
N VAL A 358 -14.17 12.78 -15.08
CA VAL A 358 -15.11 13.26 -16.11
C VAL A 358 -15.80 12.07 -16.75
N ASP A 359 -17.12 11.98 -16.60
CA ASP A 359 -17.93 10.93 -17.21
C ASP A 359 -17.91 11.05 -18.75
N LEU A 360 -17.56 9.96 -19.42
CA LEU A 360 -17.63 9.81 -20.86
C LEU A 360 -18.99 9.28 -21.28
N THR A 361 -19.56 9.91 -22.31
CA THR A 361 -20.85 9.55 -22.90
C THR A 361 -20.86 9.83 -24.40
N GLY A 362 -21.68 9.12 -25.15
CA GLY A 362 -21.85 9.36 -26.59
C GLY A 362 -20.55 9.20 -27.38
N LEU A 363 -20.30 10.08 -28.35
CA LEU A 363 -19.08 10.14 -29.15
C LEU A 363 -18.26 11.37 -28.74
N GLN A 364 -16.99 11.16 -28.42
CA GLN A 364 -16.03 12.22 -28.11
C GLN A 364 -14.71 11.89 -28.80
N THR A 365 -14.14 12.86 -29.53
CA THR A 365 -12.88 12.69 -30.27
C THR A 365 -11.81 13.60 -29.72
N ASP A 366 -10.55 13.22 -29.95
CA ASP A 366 -9.38 14.01 -29.55
C ASP A 366 -9.37 14.33 -28.04
N LEU A 367 -9.87 13.39 -27.21
CA LEU A 367 -9.83 13.51 -25.76
C LEU A 367 -8.38 13.51 -25.31
N MET A 368 -7.99 14.52 -24.53
CA MET A 368 -6.64 14.68 -24.01
C MET A 368 -6.54 14.13 -22.59
N ILE A 369 -5.50 13.35 -22.34
CA ILE A 369 -5.20 12.79 -21.02
C ILE A 369 -3.73 13.03 -20.66
N SER A 370 -3.54 13.78 -19.57
CA SER A 370 -2.25 14.33 -19.17
C SER A 370 -1.67 13.56 -17.99
N HIS A 371 -0.38 13.24 -18.08
CA HIS A 371 0.38 12.71 -16.95
C HIS A 371 0.66 13.79 -15.88
N VAL A 372 0.72 15.07 -16.29
CA VAL A 372 1.04 16.19 -15.40
C VAL A 372 -0.21 16.73 -14.72
N ASP A 373 -1.28 16.95 -15.48
CA ASP A 373 -2.56 17.45 -14.91
C ASP A 373 -3.37 16.32 -14.23
N MET A 374 -2.97 15.06 -14.46
CA MET A 374 -3.50 13.85 -13.83
C MET A 374 -5.02 13.65 -13.96
N ASN A 375 -5.61 14.21 -15.01
CA ASN A 375 -7.05 14.13 -15.26
C ASN A 375 -7.50 12.68 -15.49
N ILE A 376 -8.72 12.39 -15.03
CA ILE A 376 -9.31 11.05 -15.06
C ILE A 376 -10.59 11.10 -15.87
N PHE A 377 -10.79 10.14 -16.77
CA PHE A 377 -12.08 9.89 -17.39
C PHE A 377 -12.74 8.67 -16.77
N LYS A 378 -14.06 8.71 -16.62
CA LYS A 378 -14.89 7.64 -16.07
C LYS A 378 -15.90 7.14 -17.08
N ILE A 379 -16.11 5.83 -17.15
CA ILE A 379 -17.16 5.22 -17.96
C ILE A 379 -18.03 4.38 -17.03
N PRO A 380 -19.18 4.92 -16.56
CA PRO A 380 -20.03 4.24 -15.58
C PRO A 380 -20.80 3.06 -16.19
N TYR A 381 -21.08 2.01 -15.40
CA TYR A 381 -22.06 0.99 -15.79
C TYR A 381 -23.49 1.47 -15.45
N PRO A 382 -24.37 1.73 -16.45
CA PRO A 382 -25.70 2.24 -16.16
C PRO A 382 -26.53 1.29 -15.27
N GLY A 383 -26.90 1.77 -14.09
CA GLY A 383 -27.71 1.03 -13.13
C GLY A 383 -26.93 0.18 -12.13
N VAL A 384 -25.59 0.12 -12.25
CA VAL A 384 -24.69 -0.62 -11.35
C VAL A 384 -23.61 0.37 -10.85
N PRO A 385 -23.90 1.17 -9.82
CA PRO A 385 -23.05 2.31 -9.45
C PRO A 385 -21.67 1.93 -8.90
N ASN A 386 -21.52 0.70 -8.40
CA ASN A 386 -20.26 0.14 -7.90
C ASN A 386 -19.30 -0.25 -9.03
N GLU A 387 -19.78 -0.44 -10.26
CA GLU A 387 -18.98 -0.93 -11.37
C GLU A 387 -18.78 0.13 -12.46
N PHE A 388 -17.52 0.37 -12.84
CA PHE A 388 -17.16 1.37 -13.85
C PHE A 388 -15.72 1.20 -14.33
N TYR A 389 -15.39 1.87 -15.44
CA TYR A 389 -14.00 2.01 -15.87
C TYR A 389 -13.44 3.40 -15.56
N LEU A 390 -12.16 3.49 -15.24
CA LEU A 390 -11.39 4.73 -15.18
C LEU A 390 -10.24 4.69 -16.19
N VAL A 391 -9.93 5.84 -16.76
CA VAL A 391 -8.82 6.02 -17.70
C VAL A 391 -7.91 7.13 -17.19
N GLU A 392 -6.60 6.87 -17.13
CA GLU A 392 -5.55 7.84 -16.77
C GLU A 392 -4.29 7.70 -17.63
N ASN A 393 -3.45 8.73 -17.67
CA ASN A 393 -2.14 8.68 -18.35
C ASN A 393 -1.01 8.48 -17.33
N ARG A 394 -0.20 7.43 -17.52
CA ARG A 394 0.94 7.09 -16.66
C ARG A 394 2.21 7.07 -17.51
N GLN A 395 3.20 7.88 -17.17
CA GLN A 395 4.46 7.99 -17.90
C GLN A 395 5.64 7.67 -16.98
N ARG A 396 6.73 7.12 -17.54
CA ARG A 396 7.97 6.84 -16.79
C ARG A 396 8.75 8.11 -16.48
N SER A 397 8.15 9.00 -15.69
CA SER A 397 8.70 10.28 -15.27
C SER A 397 8.18 10.68 -13.89
N GLY A 398 8.92 11.54 -13.18
CA GLY A 398 8.57 11.96 -11.83
C GLY A 398 8.38 10.75 -10.91
N ARG A 399 7.32 10.76 -10.08
CA ARG A 399 6.94 9.64 -9.20
C ARG A 399 6.79 8.30 -9.90
N ASP A 400 6.44 8.30 -11.19
CA ASP A 400 6.21 7.09 -11.96
C ASP A 400 7.43 6.64 -12.79
N ALA A 401 8.62 7.22 -12.54
CA ALA A 401 9.84 6.91 -13.29
C ALA A 401 10.21 5.42 -13.33
N SER A 402 9.81 4.65 -12.31
CA SER A 402 10.08 3.23 -12.18
C SER A 402 8.98 2.31 -12.72
N LEU A 403 7.88 2.84 -13.27
CA LEU A 403 6.80 2.01 -13.79
C LEU A 403 7.30 1.03 -14.85
N PRO A 404 6.78 -0.21 -14.87
CA PRO A 404 7.18 -1.21 -15.84
C PRO A 404 6.69 -0.90 -17.26
N ASP A 405 5.74 0.04 -17.41
CA ASP A 405 5.22 0.56 -18.67
C ASP A 405 4.96 2.08 -18.63
N ALA A 406 4.70 2.68 -19.78
CA ALA A 406 4.19 4.05 -19.93
C ALA A 406 3.08 4.05 -20.98
N GLY A 407 1.97 4.74 -20.74
CA GLY A 407 0.82 4.78 -21.64
C GLY A 407 -0.47 5.13 -20.91
N MET A 408 -1.59 4.82 -21.57
CA MET A 408 -2.92 4.98 -20.99
C MET A 408 -3.25 3.74 -20.16
N ALA A 409 -3.50 3.94 -18.86
CA ALA A 409 -4.00 2.91 -17.97
C ALA A 409 -5.53 2.89 -18.01
N ILE A 410 -6.09 1.69 -18.18
CA ILE A 410 -7.52 1.44 -18.10
C ILE A 410 -7.75 0.57 -16.85
N TRP A 411 -8.51 1.10 -15.92
CA TRP A 411 -8.86 0.43 -14.67
C TRP A 411 -10.32 -0.02 -14.72
N HIS A 412 -10.60 -1.29 -14.45
CA HIS A 412 -11.95 -1.80 -14.25
C HIS A 412 -12.20 -1.92 -12.75
N ILE A 413 -13.17 -1.15 -12.27
CA ILE A 413 -13.49 -1.01 -10.85
C ILE A 413 -14.80 -1.72 -10.56
N ASP A 414 -14.83 -2.50 -9.48
CA ASP A 414 -16.05 -2.93 -8.81
C ASP A 414 -15.86 -2.77 -7.30
N THR A 415 -16.55 -1.82 -6.67
CA THR A 415 -16.35 -1.54 -5.24
C THR A 415 -16.84 -2.67 -4.32
N ASP A 416 -17.61 -3.64 -4.83
CA ASP A 416 -18.01 -4.86 -4.11
C ASP A 416 -17.01 -6.01 -4.33
N GLY A 417 -16.00 -5.83 -5.18
CA GLY A 417 -14.92 -6.76 -5.44
C GLY A 417 -13.97 -6.95 -4.26
N SER A 418 -13.01 -7.88 -4.39
CA SER A 418 -12.07 -8.22 -3.33
C SER A 418 -10.70 -8.54 -3.90
N ASN A 419 -9.64 -7.99 -3.31
CA ASN A 419 -8.27 -8.21 -3.79
C ASN A 419 -7.75 -9.65 -3.55
N ASN A 420 -8.55 -10.50 -2.90
CA ASN A 420 -8.33 -11.95 -2.80
C ASN A 420 -8.93 -12.76 -3.96
N ASN A 421 -9.57 -12.10 -4.92
CA ASN A 421 -10.35 -12.76 -5.95
C ASN A 421 -9.74 -12.50 -7.34
N GLU A 422 -8.58 -13.10 -7.61
CA GLU A 422 -7.81 -12.98 -8.85
C GLU A 422 -8.41 -13.72 -10.05
N GLN A 423 -9.56 -14.39 -9.91
CA GLN A 423 -10.06 -15.34 -10.89
C GLN A 423 -10.75 -14.71 -12.11
N GLN A 424 -11.01 -13.40 -12.06
CA GLN A 424 -11.61 -12.62 -13.16
C GLN A 424 -12.97 -13.17 -13.62
N THR A 425 -13.83 -13.50 -12.65
CA THR A 425 -15.17 -14.04 -12.90
C THR A 425 -16.26 -13.14 -12.33
N PRO A 426 -17.53 -13.27 -12.78
CA PRO A 426 -18.64 -12.48 -12.24
C PRO A 426 -18.79 -12.55 -10.71
N GLY A 427 -18.45 -13.69 -10.11
CA GLY A 427 -18.58 -13.90 -8.66
C GLY A 427 -17.30 -13.68 -7.87
N LEU A 428 -16.14 -13.60 -8.55
CA LEU A 428 -14.82 -13.50 -7.94
C LEU A 428 -13.91 -12.68 -8.86
N HIS A 429 -13.71 -11.40 -8.51
CA HIS A 429 -12.83 -10.45 -9.17
C HIS A 429 -12.32 -9.39 -8.16
N TYR A 430 -11.28 -8.65 -8.54
CA TYR A 430 -10.70 -7.59 -7.73
C TYR A 430 -11.59 -6.36 -7.60
N LEU A 431 -11.35 -5.59 -6.55
CA LEU A 431 -11.93 -4.26 -6.39
C LEU A 431 -11.40 -3.31 -7.48
N VAL A 432 -10.10 -3.37 -7.75
CA VAL A 432 -9.42 -2.61 -8.81
C VAL A 432 -8.67 -3.60 -9.69
N THR A 433 -8.99 -3.64 -10.98
CA THR A 433 -8.27 -4.43 -11.98
C THR A 433 -7.58 -3.49 -12.96
N LEU A 434 -6.28 -3.69 -13.21
CA LEU A 434 -5.61 -3.08 -14.35
C LEU A 434 -5.90 -3.93 -15.59
N VAL A 435 -6.58 -3.36 -16.58
CA VAL A 435 -6.86 -4.04 -17.85
C VAL A 435 -5.57 -4.07 -18.68
N GLN A 436 -4.80 -5.15 -18.52
CA GLN A 436 -3.50 -5.35 -19.17
C GLN A 436 -3.68 -5.43 -20.70
N ALA A 437 -3.07 -4.49 -21.41
CA ALA A 437 -3.30 -4.27 -22.84
C ALA A 437 -2.91 -5.48 -23.71
N ASP A 438 -1.99 -6.32 -23.24
CA ASP A 438 -1.58 -7.54 -23.94
C ASP A 438 -2.46 -8.78 -23.69
N GLY A 439 -3.40 -8.68 -22.74
CA GLY A 439 -4.33 -9.74 -22.36
C GLY A 439 -3.68 -10.98 -21.73
N ARG A 440 -2.42 -10.88 -21.24
CA ARG A 440 -1.75 -12.00 -20.57
C ARG A 440 -2.21 -12.20 -19.14
N TRP A 441 -2.68 -11.14 -18.50
CA TRP A 441 -3.11 -11.15 -17.11
C TRP A 441 -2.00 -11.68 -16.18
N ASP A 442 -0.77 -11.21 -16.42
CA ASP A 442 0.42 -11.66 -15.69
C ASP A 442 0.35 -11.30 -14.20
N LEU A 443 -0.35 -10.21 -13.88
CA LEU A 443 -0.62 -9.78 -12.51
C LEU A 443 -1.50 -10.79 -11.76
N GLU A 444 -2.63 -11.18 -12.33
CA GLU A 444 -3.59 -12.14 -11.77
C GLU A 444 -3.01 -13.55 -11.68
N ASN A 445 -2.10 -13.91 -12.59
CA ASN A 445 -1.53 -15.26 -12.69
C ASN A 445 -0.19 -15.47 -11.93
N ASP A 446 0.19 -14.56 -11.02
CA ASP A 446 1.48 -14.56 -10.29
C ASP A 446 2.71 -14.71 -11.22
N VAL A 447 2.67 -14.14 -12.43
CA VAL A 447 3.76 -14.25 -13.41
C VAL A 447 4.80 -13.15 -13.18
N ASN A 448 4.35 -11.90 -13.10
CA ASN A 448 5.20 -10.74 -12.84
C ASN A 448 4.39 -9.58 -12.19
N GLN A 449 5.07 -8.49 -11.86
CA GLN A 449 4.52 -7.32 -11.16
C GLN A 449 4.18 -6.16 -12.11
N GLY A 450 3.98 -6.50 -13.38
CA GLY A 450 3.79 -5.63 -14.52
C GLY A 450 4.98 -5.66 -15.50
N ASP A 451 4.70 -5.45 -16.78
CA ASP A 451 5.68 -5.42 -17.87
C ASP A 451 5.43 -4.28 -18.88
N ALA A 452 6.25 -4.21 -19.94
CA ALA A 452 6.22 -3.11 -20.91
C ALA A 452 5.04 -3.15 -21.91
N THR A 453 4.12 -4.10 -21.74
CA THR A 453 2.98 -4.33 -22.62
C THR A 453 1.62 -4.26 -21.89
N ASP A 454 1.59 -3.82 -20.64
CA ASP A 454 0.36 -3.70 -19.85
C ASP A 454 -0.46 -2.44 -20.12
N LEU A 455 0.14 -1.33 -20.56
CA LEU A 455 -0.55 -0.06 -20.82
C LEU A 455 -0.81 0.17 -22.32
N TRP A 456 -1.96 0.78 -22.60
CA TRP A 456 -2.50 1.02 -23.94
C TRP A 456 -1.78 2.20 -24.61
N LYS A 457 -1.26 1.99 -25.83
CA LYS A 457 -0.48 2.97 -26.60
C LYS A 457 -0.23 2.53 -28.05
N GLU A 458 -0.01 3.51 -28.93
CA GLU A 458 0.56 3.29 -30.27
C GLU A 458 1.98 2.71 -30.18
N PRO A 459 2.36 1.74 -31.05
CA PRO A 459 1.62 1.24 -32.22
C PRO A 459 0.85 -0.06 -32.02
N THR A 460 0.93 -0.70 -30.86
CA THR A 460 0.45 -2.09 -30.70
C THR A 460 -0.93 -2.17 -30.08
N TYR A 461 -1.20 -1.36 -29.04
CA TYR A 461 -2.40 -1.47 -28.21
C TYR A 461 -3.21 -0.18 -28.29
N VAL A 462 -3.80 0.07 -29.46
CA VAL A 462 -4.43 1.34 -29.82
C VAL A 462 -5.96 1.36 -29.72
N GLU A 463 -6.56 0.21 -29.37
CA GLU A 463 -8.01 0.03 -29.32
C GLU A 463 -8.41 -0.87 -28.15
N PHE A 464 -9.44 -0.49 -27.39
CA PHE A 464 -10.06 -1.32 -26.35
C PHE A 464 -11.59 -1.32 -26.54
N ASN A 465 -12.17 -2.51 -26.77
CA ASN A 465 -13.61 -2.68 -27.02
C ASN A 465 -14.08 -4.13 -26.79
N PRO A 466 -15.39 -4.47 -26.91
CA PRO A 466 -15.87 -5.83 -26.70
C PRO A 466 -15.24 -6.93 -27.58
N THR A 467 -14.58 -6.54 -28.68
CA THR A 467 -13.97 -7.49 -29.62
C THR A 467 -12.45 -7.58 -29.51
N THR A 468 -11.81 -6.80 -28.62
CA THR A 468 -10.37 -6.85 -28.37
C THR A 468 -9.99 -8.00 -27.44
N MET A 469 -8.69 -8.22 -27.26
CA MET A 469 -8.15 -9.09 -26.22
C MET A 469 -7.19 -8.24 -25.36
N PRO A 470 -7.54 -7.94 -24.09
CA PRO A 470 -8.77 -8.34 -23.42
C PRO A 470 -10.03 -7.63 -23.96
N PRO A 471 -11.22 -8.24 -23.83
CA PRO A 471 -12.47 -7.62 -24.25
C PRO A 471 -12.97 -6.62 -23.18
N ALA A 472 -13.65 -5.56 -23.63
CA ALA A 472 -14.38 -4.68 -22.71
C ALA A 472 -15.70 -5.34 -22.27
N THR A 473 -15.76 -5.80 -21.04
CA THR A 473 -16.92 -6.50 -20.45
C THR A 473 -17.25 -5.96 -19.07
N TRP A 474 -18.52 -5.99 -18.69
CA TRP A 474 -18.90 -5.89 -17.29
C TRP A 474 -18.71 -7.24 -16.60
N TRP A 475 -18.60 -7.24 -15.27
CA TRP A 475 -18.40 -8.46 -14.50
C TRP A 475 -19.57 -9.42 -14.60
N ASP A 476 -20.78 -8.94 -14.86
CA ASP A 476 -21.94 -9.80 -15.14
C ASP A 476 -21.85 -10.58 -16.47
N GLY A 477 -20.80 -10.35 -17.26
CA GLY A 477 -20.48 -11.03 -18.50
C GLY A 477 -21.07 -10.40 -19.75
N HIS A 478 -21.81 -9.29 -19.64
CA HIS A 478 -22.25 -8.54 -20.81
C HIS A 478 -21.10 -7.70 -21.38
N ASP A 479 -21.13 -7.49 -22.70
CA ASP A 479 -20.25 -6.53 -23.36
C ASP A 479 -20.45 -5.14 -22.76
N ALA A 480 -19.35 -4.50 -22.35
CA ALA A 480 -19.36 -3.08 -22.03
C ALA A 480 -19.34 -2.32 -23.36
N PRO A 481 -20.30 -1.43 -23.68
CA PRO A 481 -20.36 -0.74 -24.96
C PRO A 481 -19.29 0.36 -25.08
N ILE A 482 -18.07 0.07 -24.69
CA ILE A 482 -16.91 0.95 -24.64
C ILE A 482 -16.10 0.74 -25.90
N TYR A 483 -15.84 1.81 -26.63
CA TYR A 483 -14.93 1.78 -27.77
C TYR A 483 -13.96 2.93 -27.63
N ILE A 484 -12.78 2.60 -27.13
CA ILE A 484 -11.63 3.49 -27.12
C ILE A 484 -10.79 3.15 -28.36
N ASP A 485 -10.47 4.14 -29.17
CA ASP A 485 -9.62 3.99 -30.36
C ASP A 485 -8.72 5.20 -30.59
N GLN A 486 -7.81 5.06 -31.56
CA GLN A 486 -6.81 6.08 -31.90
C GLN A 486 -5.98 6.53 -30.69
N THR A 487 -5.73 5.64 -29.73
CA THR A 487 -4.83 5.89 -28.61
C THR A 487 -3.45 6.24 -29.15
N SER A 488 -2.96 7.43 -28.82
CA SER A 488 -1.67 7.94 -29.30
C SER A 488 -0.48 7.17 -28.74
N ARG A 489 0.73 7.59 -29.11
CA ARG A 489 1.96 7.15 -28.46
C ARG A 489 1.97 7.57 -26.99
N ALA A 490 2.70 6.82 -26.18
CA ALA A 490 2.98 7.19 -24.80
C ALA A 490 3.81 8.48 -24.77
N GLU A 491 3.15 9.56 -24.36
CA GLU A 491 3.71 10.90 -24.20
C GLU A 491 3.06 11.56 -22.97
N VAL A 492 3.61 12.70 -22.54
CA VAL A 492 3.08 13.46 -21.39
C VAL A 492 1.61 13.83 -21.59
N GLU A 493 1.25 14.17 -22.83
CA GLU A 493 -0.14 14.33 -23.27
C GLU A 493 -0.45 13.21 -24.26
N MET A 494 -1.43 12.37 -23.92
CA MET A 494 -1.95 11.37 -24.84
C MET A 494 -3.33 11.79 -25.34
N THR A 495 -3.68 11.30 -26.53
CA THR A 495 -5.03 11.48 -27.10
C THR A 495 -5.68 10.15 -27.40
N PHE A 496 -7.01 10.09 -27.31
CA PHE A 496 -7.82 8.97 -27.74
C PHE A 496 -9.22 9.45 -28.16
N ASN A 497 -9.96 8.60 -28.86
CA ASN A 497 -11.40 8.79 -29.06
C ASN A 497 -12.18 7.81 -28.20
N TYR A 498 -13.38 8.21 -27.82
CA TYR A 498 -14.35 7.38 -27.13
C TYR A 498 -15.68 7.37 -27.90
N ARG A 499 -16.30 6.20 -28.02
CA ARG A 499 -17.72 6.10 -28.37
C ARG A 499 -18.44 5.05 -27.53
N GLU A 500 -19.71 5.34 -27.26
CA GLU A 500 -20.65 4.39 -26.67
C GLU A 500 -21.31 3.54 -27.77
N GLY A 501 -21.01 2.24 -27.79
CA GLY A 501 -21.58 1.25 -28.72
C GLY A 501 -21.06 1.32 -30.16
N VAL A 502 -21.53 0.37 -31.00
CA VAL A 502 -21.24 0.33 -32.44
C VAL A 502 -22.12 1.35 -33.18
N GLY A 503 -21.95 2.63 -32.85
CA GLY A 503 -22.52 3.77 -33.55
C GLY A 503 -23.83 4.33 -32.98
N THR A 504 -23.83 5.63 -32.69
CA THR A 504 -24.96 6.51 -33.04
C THR A 504 -24.44 7.84 -33.59
N MET A 505 -24.19 7.88 -34.90
CA MET A 505 -24.45 9.10 -35.68
C MET A 505 -25.97 9.34 -35.64
N GLY A 506 -26.45 9.89 -34.53
CA GLY A 506 -27.72 10.60 -34.52
C GLY A 506 -27.52 11.93 -35.24
N VAL A 507 -27.40 11.91 -36.57
CA VAL A 507 -27.63 13.12 -37.36
C VAL A 507 -29.08 13.49 -37.11
N THR A 508 -29.29 14.47 -36.24
CA THR A 508 -30.57 15.18 -36.19
C THR A 508 -30.58 16.03 -37.47
N VAL A 509 -31.28 15.53 -38.50
CA VAL A 509 -31.57 16.30 -39.72
C VAL A 509 -32.57 17.40 -39.40
#